data_AF-A0A7K5KND5-F1
#
_entry.id   AF-A0A7K5KND5-F1
#
_cell.length_a   1.000
_cell.length_b   1.000
_cell.length_c   1.000
_cell.angle_alpha   90.00
_cell.angle_beta   90.00
_cell.angle_gamma   90.00
#
_symmetry.space_group_name_H-M   'P 1'
#
loop_
_entity.id
_entity.type
_entity.pdbx_description
1 polymer ?
#
loop_
_entity_poly.entity_id
_entity_poly.type
_entity_poly.pdbx_seq_one_letter_code
_entity_poly.pdbx_strand_id
1 'polypeptide(L)'
;LSQVPFTYIEHESNGKLWPGIHRLFGAVERFQVVNSYGLFRRMTGVGGRPEVVLEGSYDGHSWTEIEFMYKPGNVSAAPAVVAPHQPRLDWQLWFAALGHHHGSPWFSSLVLRLLQGQRDVIRLVQVDESRYPFSARPPTFLRAQLYKYWFTGPSEGSPGRAPWWRRQHVQEFFPTVSLGDPTLENLLSQHSLKDKPPLRRRSDAPLPWLLGWVRGLSRPFSGPAVLWTLYLVATTVGVLRALGPRARGGPPPTRHKARGERNGVRGEGRGRPGGEPHGEGRQGEGRPGPKKKK
;
A
#
# COMPACT_ATOMS: atom_id res chain seq x y z
N LEU A 1 -10.35 17.92 23.31
CA LEU A 1 -11.70 17.36 23.13
C LEU A 1 -11.71 16.57 21.82
N SER A 2 -11.50 15.26 21.90
CA SER A 2 -11.78 14.35 20.80
C SER A 2 -13.28 14.18 20.73
N GLN A 3 -13.92 14.81 19.74
CA GLN A 3 -15.32 14.57 19.41
C GLN A 3 -15.35 14.13 17.95
N VAL A 4 -15.68 12.85 17.80
CA VAL A 4 -15.83 12.10 16.56
C VAL A 4 -16.43 13.00 15.47
N PRO A 5 -15.71 13.29 14.36
CA PRO A 5 -16.28 14.08 13.29
C PRO A 5 -17.33 13.22 12.60
N PHE A 6 -18.52 13.79 12.39
CA PHE A 6 -19.63 13.19 11.63
C PHE A 6 -19.11 12.68 10.29
N THR A 7 -18.79 11.40 10.32
CA THR A 7 -18.30 10.60 9.22
C THR A 7 -19.33 10.64 8.12
N TYR A 8 -18.86 10.81 6.90
CA TYR A 8 -19.62 10.48 5.70
C TYR A 8 -19.85 8.96 5.73
N ILE A 9 -20.80 8.50 6.53
CA ILE A 9 -21.09 7.07 6.73
C ILE A 9 -21.84 6.53 5.52
N GLU A 10 -22.73 7.34 4.92
CA GLU A 10 -23.61 6.90 3.84
C GLU A 10 -24.12 8.08 3.00
N HIS A 11 -24.12 7.92 1.67
CA HIS A 11 -24.51 8.98 0.73
C HIS A 11 -25.99 9.36 0.87
N GLU A 12 -26.87 8.38 1.09
CA GLU A 12 -28.31 8.61 1.27
C GLU A 12 -28.63 9.41 2.53
N SER A 13 -27.93 9.12 3.62
CA SER A 13 -28.08 9.86 4.88
C SER A 13 -27.51 11.28 4.79
N ASN A 14 -26.42 11.47 4.02
CA ASN A 14 -25.88 12.81 3.75
C ASN A 14 -26.84 13.67 2.91
N GLY A 15 -27.54 13.07 1.93
CA GLY A 15 -28.54 13.77 1.12
C GLY A 15 -29.79 14.23 1.89
N LYS A 16 -30.02 13.69 3.09
CA LYS A 16 -31.13 14.05 3.99
C LYS A 16 -30.77 15.19 4.96
N LEU A 17 -29.54 15.70 4.94
CA LEU A 17 -29.13 16.81 5.81
C LEU A 17 -29.79 18.12 5.38
N TRP A 18 -30.03 19.00 6.35
CA TRP A 18 -30.62 20.31 6.09
C TRP A 18 -29.75 21.13 5.12
N PRO A 19 -30.31 21.80 4.09
CA PRO A 19 -29.54 22.58 3.12
C PRO A 19 -28.65 23.68 3.73
N GLY A 20 -28.98 24.18 4.94
CA GLY A 20 -28.12 25.09 5.69
C GLY A 20 -26.75 24.48 6.05
N ILE A 21 -26.73 23.18 6.39
CA ILE A 21 -25.50 22.45 6.73
C ILE A 21 -24.61 22.31 5.50
N HIS A 22 -25.17 22.01 4.33
CA HIS A 22 -24.41 21.93 3.07
C HIS A 22 -23.80 23.28 2.68
N ARG A 23 -24.55 24.38 2.85
CA ARG A 23 -24.05 25.74 2.58
C ARG A 23 -22.93 26.13 3.53
N LEU A 24 -23.08 25.84 4.83
CA LEU A 24 -22.06 26.10 5.82
C LEU A 24 -20.79 25.26 5.55
N PHE A 25 -20.96 23.97 5.24
CA PHE A 25 -19.87 23.08 4.86
C PHE A 25 -19.14 23.60 3.61
N GLY A 26 -19.85 23.95 2.54
CA GLY A 26 -19.26 24.51 1.33
C GLY A 26 -18.50 25.83 1.55
N ALA A 27 -18.96 26.67 2.49
CA ALA A 27 -18.25 27.90 2.86
C ALA A 27 -16.90 27.65 3.56
N VAL A 28 -16.77 26.54 4.31
CA VAL A 28 -15.55 26.18 5.04
C VAL A 28 -14.68 25.13 4.33
N GLU A 29 -15.20 24.48 3.29
CA GLU A 29 -14.53 23.40 2.55
C GLU A 29 -13.20 23.86 1.93
N ARG A 30 -13.14 25.08 1.39
CA ARG A 30 -11.91 25.65 0.81
C ARG A 30 -10.77 25.78 1.82
N PHE A 31 -11.12 25.96 3.10
CA PHE A 31 -10.16 26.08 4.19
C PHE A 31 -9.77 24.72 4.78
N GLN A 32 -10.38 23.62 4.29
CA GLN A 32 -10.10 22.25 4.74
C GLN A 32 -10.25 22.09 6.27
N VAL A 33 -11.12 22.91 6.89
CA VAL A 33 -11.35 22.94 8.35
C VAL A 33 -12.08 21.68 8.81
N VAL A 34 -12.93 21.13 7.95
CA VAL A 34 -13.65 19.87 8.16
C VAL A 34 -13.37 18.96 6.98
N ASN A 35 -12.56 17.93 7.20
CA ASN A 35 -12.27 16.91 6.19
C ASN A 35 -12.92 15.59 6.54
N SER A 36 -13.44 14.91 5.52
CA SER A 36 -13.83 13.52 5.64
C SER A 36 -12.56 12.65 5.65
N TYR A 37 -12.24 12.07 6.80
CA TYR A 37 -11.12 11.13 6.92
C TYR A 37 -11.58 9.71 6.62
N GLY A 38 -10.97 9.09 5.62
CA GLY A 38 -11.18 7.70 5.27
C GLY A 38 -10.22 7.28 4.16
N LEU A 39 -9.55 6.14 4.33
CA LEU A 39 -8.61 5.59 3.34
C LEU A 39 -9.26 5.38 1.96
N PHE A 40 -10.59 5.17 1.92
CA PHE A 40 -11.42 5.17 0.72
C PHE A 40 -12.77 5.85 1.00
N ARG A 41 -12.80 7.19 0.93
CA ARG A 41 -14.00 8.00 1.23
C ARG A 41 -15.23 7.67 0.37
N ARG A 42 -15.02 7.20 -0.85
CA ARG A 42 -16.06 6.60 -1.70
C ARG A 42 -15.58 5.22 -2.09
N MET A 43 -16.25 4.19 -1.58
CA MET A 43 -16.00 2.84 -2.06
C MET A 43 -16.48 2.74 -3.51
N THR A 44 -15.56 2.42 -4.41
CA THR A 44 -15.89 2.04 -5.78
C THR A 44 -16.39 0.60 -5.77
N GLY A 45 -17.50 0.30 -6.45
CA GLY A 45 -18.05 -1.06 -6.51
C GLY A 45 -19.53 -1.18 -6.21
N VAL A 46 -20.20 -0.11 -5.75
CA VAL A 46 -21.67 -0.07 -5.52
C VAL A 46 -22.44 -0.44 -6.78
N GLY A 47 -21.90 -0.13 -7.97
CA GLY A 47 -22.46 -0.54 -9.26
C GLY A 47 -21.79 -1.76 -9.90
N GLY A 48 -20.86 -2.44 -9.22
CA GLY A 48 -19.96 -3.46 -9.75
C GLY A 48 -18.50 -2.99 -9.78
N ARG A 49 -17.55 -3.93 -9.58
CA ARG A 49 -16.11 -3.67 -9.54
C ARG A 49 -15.53 -3.59 -10.96
N PRO A 50 -14.99 -2.45 -11.40
CA PRO A 50 -14.34 -2.36 -12.69
C PRO A 50 -13.00 -3.10 -12.65
N GLU A 51 -12.72 -3.85 -13.71
CA GLU A 51 -11.53 -4.69 -13.84
C GLU A 51 -10.95 -4.58 -15.24
N VAL A 52 -9.66 -4.29 -15.32
CA VAL A 52 -8.89 -4.39 -16.56
C VAL A 52 -8.51 -5.86 -16.78
N VAL A 53 -8.95 -6.41 -17.90
CA VAL A 53 -8.62 -7.76 -18.38
C VAL A 53 -7.61 -7.62 -19.51
N LEU A 54 -6.44 -8.22 -19.31
CA LEU A 54 -5.37 -8.19 -20.31
C LEU A 54 -5.50 -9.41 -21.21
N GLU A 55 -5.41 -9.22 -22.50
CA GLU A 55 -5.57 -10.28 -23.49
C GLU A 55 -4.36 -10.29 -24.43
N GLY A 56 -3.85 -11.49 -24.69
CA GLY A 56 -2.78 -11.70 -25.66
C GLY A 56 -3.25 -12.48 -26.88
N SER A 57 -2.55 -12.28 -27.98
CA SER A 57 -2.82 -12.98 -29.23
C SER A 57 -1.53 -13.19 -30.03
N TYR A 58 -1.49 -14.26 -30.81
CA TYR A 58 -0.40 -14.50 -31.77
C TYR A 58 -0.73 -14.00 -33.17
N ASP A 59 -2.03 -13.97 -33.53
CA ASP A 59 -2.56 -13.69 -34.87
C ASP A 59 -3.34 -12.36 -34.96
N GLY A 60 -3.68 -11.76 -33.82
CA GLY A 60 -4.53 -10.55 -33.74
C GLY A 60 -6.04 -10.84 -33.80
N HIS A 61 -6.44 -12.09 -33.97
CA HIS A 61 -7.84 -12.50 -34.12
C HIS A 61 -8.31 -13.35 -32.93
N SER A 62 -7.48 -14.30 -32.51
CA SER A 62 -7.73 -15.20 -31.39
C SER A 62 -7.11 -14.63 -30.12
N TRP A 63 -7.96 -14.20 -29.19
CA TRP A 63 -7.53 -13.53 -27.96
C TRP A 63 -7.67 -14.45 -26.76
N THR A 64 -6.60 -14.57 -25.98
CA THR A 64 -6.57 -15.35 -24.73
C THR A 64 -6.36 -14.42 -23.55
N GLU A 65 -7.26 -14.49 -22.56
CA GLU A 65 -7.17 -13.72 -21.33
C GLU A 65 -5.97 -14.17 -20.49
N ILE A 66 -5.25 -13.20 -19.94
CA ILE A 66 -4.16 -13.39 -19.00
C ILE A 66 -4.76 -13.30 -17.59
N GLU A 67 -4.82 -14.45 -16.92
CA GLU A 67 -5.33 -14.55 -15.55
C GLU A 67 -4.30 -14.07 -14.52
N PHE A 68 -4.74 -13.18 -13.64
CA PHE A 68 -3.95 -12.63 -12.54
C PHE A 68 -4.22 -13.43 -11.25
N MET A 69 -3.23 -13.50 -10.36
CA MET A 69 -3.32 -14.32 -9.15
C MET A 69 -4.41 -13.90 -8.15
N TYR A 70 -4.70 -12.60 -8.02
CA TYR A 70 -5.42 -12.09 -6.84
C TYR A 70 -6.62 -11.20 -7.15
N LYS A 71 -6.70 -10.60 -8.34
CA LYS A 71 -7.89 -9.89 -8.81
C LYS A 71 -8.89 -10.84 -9.52
N PRO A 72 -10.16 -10.42 -9.67
CA PRO A 72 -11.13 -11.14 -10.49
C PRO A 72 -10.66 -11.29 -11.94
N GLY A 73 -11.00 -12.43 -12.53
CA GLY A 73 -10.71 -12.82 -13.90
C GLY A 73 -11.72 -13.87 -14.32
N ASN A 74 -11.33 -15.14 -14.25
CA ASN A 74 -12.23 -16.28 -14.45
C ASN A 74 -13.47 -16.20 -13.53
N VAL A 75 -14.66 -16.20 -14.14
CA VAL A 75 -15.95 -16.08 -13.45
C VAL A 75 -16.27 -17.25 -12.51
N SER A 76 -15.67 -18.42 -12.75
CA SER A 76 -15.83 -19.62 -11.93
C SER A 76 -14.80 -19.72 -10.81
N ALA A 77 -13.82 -18.80 -10.75
CA ALA A 77 -12.80 -18.80 -9.70
C ALA A 77 -13.29 -18.07 -8.44
N ALA A 78 -13.09 -18.70 -7.29
CA ALA A 78 -13.37 -18.09 -5.99
C ALA A 78 -12.42 -16.90 -5.74
N PRO A 79 -12.86 -15.85 -5.02
CA PRO A 79 -11.97 -14.79 -4.57
C PRO A 79 -10.80 -15.34 -3.74
N ALA A 80 -9.58 -14.89 -4.02
CA ALA A 80 -8.40 -15.31 -3.26
C ALA A 80 -8.39 -14.68 -1.85
N VAL A 81 -8.02 -15.47 -0.85
CA VAL A 81 -7.67 -14.96 0.48
C VAL A 81 -6.20 -14.54 0.46
N VAL A 82 -5.96 -13.24 0.36
CA VAL A 82 -4.59 -12.72 0.19
C VAL A 82 -3.97 -12.19 1.47
N ALA A 83 -4.76 -11.89 2.50
CA ALA A 83 -4.22 -11.39 3.75
C ALA A 83 -3.16 -12.36 4.33
N PRO A 84 -2.01 -11.87 4.82
CA PRO A 84 -1.61 -10.46 5.00
C PRO A 84 -0.83 -9.86 3.81
N HIS A 85 -0.75 -10.56 2.68
CA HIS A 85 -0.13 -10.05 1.46
C HIS A 85 -0.91 -8.89 0.86
N GLN A 86 -0.19 -7.88 0.36
CA GLN A 86 -0.74 -6.74 -0.36
C GLN A 86 -0.32 -6.83 -1.83
N PRO A 87 -1.13 -7.41 -2.72
CA PRO A 87 -0.77 -7.60 -4.12
C PRO A 87 -0.73 -6.24 -4.84
N ARG A 88 0.48 -5.69 -4.99
CA ARG A 88 0.68 -4.31 -5.47
C ARG A 88 0.26 -4.11 -6.92
N LEU A 89 0.50 -5.09 -7.79
CA LEU A 89 0.14 -5.00 -9.21
C LEU A 89 -1.38 -5.01 -9.38
N ASP A 90 -2.07 -5.99 -8.80
CA ASP A 90 -3.53 -6.12 -8.80
C ASP A 90 -4.19 -4.86 -8.21
N TRP A 91 -3.61 -4.30 -7.16
CA TRP A 91 -4.06 -3.06 -6.54
C TRP A 91 -3.89 -1.85 -7.45
N GLN A 92 -2.77 -1.73 -8.16
CA GLN A 92 -2.57 -0.68 -9.16
C GLN A 92 -3.53 -0.84 -10.35
N LEU A 93 -3.82 -2.06 -10.79
CA LEU A 93 -4.81 -2.33 -11.84
C LEU A 93 -6.21 -1.93 -11.43
N TRP A 94 -6.60 -2.18 -10.18
CA TRP A 94 -7.89 -1.72 -9.66
C TRP A 94 -8.03 -0.20 -9.76
N PHE A 95 -6.98 0.56 -9.40
CA PHE A 95 -6.99 2.02 -9.60
C PHE A 95 -7.01 2.42 -11.07
N ALA A 96 -6.23 1.74 -11.92
CA ALA A 96 -6.22 2.02 -13.35
C ALA A 96 -7.60 1.83 -13.98
N ALA A 97 -8.36 0.83 -13.54
CA ALA A 97 -9.73 0.54 -13.99
C ALA A 97 -10.74 1.66 -13.68
N LEU A 98 -10.43 2.60 -12.78
CA LEU A 98 -11.31 3.71 -12.41
C LEU A 98 -11.22 4.90 -13.37
N GLY A 99 -10.24 4.91 -14.27
CA GLY A 99 -9.99 6.01 -15.19
C GLY A 99 -9.58 5.53 -16.58
N HIS A 100 -9.05 6.47 -17.38
CA HIS A 100 -8.44 6.14 -18.67
C HIS A 100 -7.00 5.66 -18.48
N HIS A 101 -6.53 4.82 -19.41
CA HIS A 101 -5.17 4.27 -19.39
C HIS A 101 -4.08 5.35 -19.37
N HIS A 102 -4.31 6.53 -19.96
CA HIS A 102 -3.39 7.68 -19.91
C HIS A 102 -3.09 8.16 -18.47
N GLY A 103 -3.99 7.92 -17.51
CA GLY A 103 -3.77 8.23 -16.10
C GLY A 103 -2.84 7.22 -15.39
N SER A 104 -2.46 6.12 -16.06
CA SER A 104 -1.63 5.05 -15.51
C SER A 104 -0.44 4.73 -16.42
N PRO A 105 0.59 5.61 -16.50
CA PRO A 105 1.73 5.44 -17.41
C PRO A 105 2.49 4.11 -17.25
N TRP A 106 2.54 3.60 -16.02
CA TRP A 106 3.19 2.32 -15.69
C TRP A 106 2.55 1.13 -16.45
N PHE A 107 1.28 1.24 -16.86
CA PHE A 107 0.57 0.20 -17.59
C PHE A 107 1.16 -0.02 -18.99
N SER A 108 1.54 1.04 -19.70
CA SER A 108 2.21 0.93 -21.00
C SER A 108 3.56 0.19 -20.88
N SER A 109 4.30 0.45 -19.80
CA SER A 109 5.52 -0.31 -19.48
C SER A 109 5.25 -1.77 -19.14
N LEU A 110 4.16 -2.07 -18.42
CA LEU A 110 3.73 -3.45 -18.16
C LEU A 110 3.47 -4.17 -19.49
N VAL A 111 2.67 -3.58 -20.38
CA VAL A 111 2.35 -4.14 -21.71
C VAL A 111 3.62 -4.41 -22.52
N LEU A 112 4.53 -3.43 -22.61
CA LEU A 112 5.81 -3.60 -23.30
C LEU A 112 6.61 -4.79 -22.76
N ARG A 113 6.72 -4.90 -21.43
CA ARG A 113 7.52 -5.96 -20.79
C ARG A 113 6.89 -7.35 -20.97
N LEU A 114 5.56 -7.43 -21.02
CA LEU A 114 4.85 -8.66 -21.31
C LEU A 114 5.02 -9.09 -22.78
N LEU A 115 4.93 -8.15 -23.73
CA LEU A 115 5.25 -8.40 -25.15
C LEU A 115 6.70 -8.87 -25.34
N GLN A 116 7.64 -8.34 -24.54
CA GLN A 116 9.03 -8.79 -24.53
C GLN A 116 9.24 -10.16 -23.86
N GLY A 117 8.22 -10.76 -23.25
CA GLY A 117 8.34 -12.03 -22.52
C GLY A 117 9.21 -11.93 -21.27
N GLN A 118 9.27 -10.76 -20.62
CA GLN A 118 10.14 -10.55 -19.45
C GLN A 118 9.64 -11.37 -18.26
N ARG A 119 10.38 -12.43 -17.92
CA ARG A 119 10.03 -13.39 -16.85
C ARG A 119 9.75 -12.76 -15.50
N ASP A 120 10.54 -11.75 -15.10
CA ASP A 120 10.32 -11.05 -13.84
C ASP A 120 8.97 -10.34 -13.78
N VAL A 121 8.45 -9.87 -14.93
CA VAL A 121 7.14 -9.22 -15.02
C VAL A 121 6.01 -10.24 -15.12
N ILE A 122 6.20 -11.31 -15.90
CA ILE A 122 5.25 -12.43 -15.96
C ILE A 122 4.99 -12.98 -14.55
N ARG A 123 6.04 -13.12 -13.73
CA ARG A 123 5.90 -13.61 -12.34
C ARG A 123 5.14 -12.67 -11.41
N LEU A 124 5.03 -11.37 -11.73
CA LEU A 124 4.15 -10.46 -11.00
C LEU A 124 2.67 -10.76 -11.29
N VAL A 125 2.37 -11.23 -12.50
CA VAL A 125 1.03 -11.61 -12.94
C VAL A 125 0.68 -13.02 -12.45
N GLN A 126 1.60 -13.96 -12.64
CA GLN A 126 1.43 -15.37 -12.32
C GLN A 126 2.76 -16.03 -11.94
N VAL A 127 2.86 -16.47 -10.68
CA VAL A 127 4.05 -17.20 -10.19
C VAL A 127 4.12 -18.62 -10.78
N ASP A 128 2.97 -19.25 -11.00
CA ASP A 128 2.86 -20.55 -11.64
C ASP A 128 2.88 -20.41 -13.18
N GLU A 129 4.08 -20.51 -13.78
CA GLU A 129 4.28 -20.32 -15.24
C GLU A 129 3.38 -21.25 -16.09
N SER A 130 2.90 -22.38 -15.55
CA SER A 130 1.98 -23.29 -16.27
C SER A 130 0.59 -22.69 -16.50
N ARG A 131 0.16 -21.75 -15.64
CA ARG A 131 -1.12 -21.04 -15.76
C ARG A 131 -1.04 -19.80 -16.63
N TYR A 132 0.16 -19.39 -17.01
CA TYR A 132 0.36 -18.25 -17.89
C TYR A 132 0.29 -18.72 -19.36
N PRO A 133 -0.71 -18.30 -20.16
CA PRO A 133 -0.93 -18.87 -21.50
C PRO A 133 0.22 -18.66 -22.49
N PHE A 134 1.05 -17.65 -22.24
CA PHE A 134 2.14 -17.23 -23.12
C PHE A 134 3.53 -17.57 -22.52
N SER A 135 3.61 -18.62 -21.71
CA SER A 135 4.84 -19.04 -21.04
C SER A 135 5.87 -19.63 -21.98
N ALA A 136 5.43 -20.35 -23.02
CA ALA A 136 6.31 -20.94 -24.04
C ALA A 136 6.86 -19.90 -25.03
N ARG A 137 6.01 -18.95 -25.46
CA ARG A 137 6.35 -17.86 -26.37
C ARG A 137 5.55 -16.61 -25.98
N PRO A 138 6.18 -15.41 -25.94
CA PRO A 138 5.44 -14.19 -25.67
C PRO A 138 4.40 -13.90 -26.75
N PRO A 139 3.29 -13.21 -26.41
CA PRO A 139 2.25 -12.85 -27.37
C PRO A 139 2.80 -11.84 -28.39
N THR A 140 2.30 -11.90 -29.63
CA THR A 140 2.62 -10.93 -30.69
C THR A 140 1.88 -9.62 -30.46
N PHE A 141 0.63 -9.74 -30.02
CA PHE A 141 -0.27 -8.62 -29.75
C PHE A 141 -0.79 -8.67 -28.32
N LEU A 142 -0.92 -7.50 -27.71
CA LEU A 142 -1.62 -7.33 -26.43
C LEU A 142 -2.69 -6.25 -26.59
N ARG A 143 -3.81 -6.45 -25.92
CA ARG A 143 -4.83 -5.42 -25.71
C ARG A 143 -5.37 -5.52 -24.29
N ALA A 144 -6.14 -4.52 -23.87
CA ALA A 144 -6.82 -4.57 -22.58
C ALA A 144 -8.27 -4.13 -22.69
N GLN A 145 -9.14 -4.89 -22.05
CA GLN A 145 -10.58 -4.66 -22.03
C GLN A 145 -11.02 -4.28 -20.61
N LEU A 146 -11.97 -3.35 -20.50
CA LEU A 146 -12.58 -3.00 -19.24
C LEU A 146 -13.87 -3.79 -19.06
N TYR A 147 -13.94 -4.54 -17.97
CA TYR A 147 -15.14 -5.26 -17.54
C TYR A 147 -15.64 -4.72 -16.21
N LYS A 148 -16.90 -4.99 -15.92
CA LYS A 148 -17.49 -4.77 -14.61
C LYS A 148 -17.90 -6.12 -14.03
N TYR A 149 -17.47 -6.39 -12.80
CA TYR A 149 -17.68 -7.64 -12.09
C TYR A 149 -18.65 -7.46 -10.92
N TRP A 150 -19.50 -8.45 -10.71
CA TRP A 150 -20.35 -8.58 -9.53
C TRP A 150 -20.29 -10.00 -9.01
N PHE A 151 -20.49 -10.17 -7.71
CA PHE A 151 -20.79 -11.48 -7.18
C PHE A 151 -22.10 -11.99 -7.76
N THR A 152 -22.12 -13.28 -8.09
CA THR A 152 -23.37 -13.96 -8.41
C THR A 152 -24.18 -14.09 -7.12
N GLY A 153 -25.46 -13.72 -7.16
CA GLY A 153 -26.36 -13.95 -6.02
C GLY A 153 -26.65 -15.44 -5.85
N PRO A 154 -27.25 -15.87 -4.72
CA PRO A 154 -27.76 -17.22 -4.58
C PRO A 154 -28.75 -17.49 -5.71
N SER A 155 -28.37 -18.33 -6.67
CA SER A 155 -29.30 -18.79 -7.70
C SER A 155 -30.16 -19.87 -7.07
N GLU A 156 -31.43 -19.57 -6.81
CA GLU A 156 -32.45 -20.61 -6.70
C GLU A 156 -32.53 -21.33 -8.05
N GLY A 157 -32.03 -22.55 -8.14
CA GLY A 157 -32.51 -23.51 -9.13
C GLY A 157 -31.65 -23.82 -10.36
N SER A 158 -30.38 -23.40 -10.47
CA SER A 158 -29.50 -23.99 -11.51
C SER A 158 -28.84 -25.28 -11.01
N PRO A 159 -29.07 -26.45 -11.65
CA PRO A 159 -28.37 -27.68 -11.32
C PRO A 159 -26.91 -27.59 -11.79
N GLY A 160 -26.04 -27.06 -10.93
CA GLY A 160 -24.61 -26.91 -11.18
C GLY A 160 -23.94 -25.97 -10.16
N ARG A 161 -22.61 -26.01 -10.07
CA ARG A 161 -21.86 -25.04 -9.25
C ARG A 161 -21.95 -23.67 -9.94
N ALA A 162 -22.77 -22.79 -9.39
CA ALA A 162 -22.91 -21.43 -9.91
C ALA A 162 -21.54 -20.72 -9.97
N PRO A 163 -21.26 -19.93 -11.03
CA PRO A 163 -20.03 -19.14 -11.09
C PRO A 163 -19.99 -18.14 -9.94
N TRP A 164 -18.79 -17.85 -9.42
CA TRP A 164 -18.60 -16.88 -8.34
C TRP A 164 -18.90 -15.45 -8.78
N TRP A 165 -18.68 -15.17 -10.05
CA TRP A 165 -18.82 -13.83 -10.62
C TRP A 165 -19.73 -13.83 -11.84
N ARG A 166 -20.41 -12.72 -12.03
CA ARG A 166 -20.94 -12.29 -13.33
C ARG A 166 -20.14 -11.08 -13.80
N ARG A 167 -19.87 -11.00 -15.09
CA ARG A 167 -19.13 -9.88 -15.68
C ARG A 167 -19.84 -9.32 -16.90
N GLN A 168 -19.62 -8.04 -17.16
CA GLN A 168 -20.12 -7.35 -18.35
C GLN A 168 -18.97 -6.55 -18.97
N HIS A 169 -18.77 -6.69 -20.28
CA HIS A 169 -17.83 -5.84 -21.02
C HIS A 169 -18.35 -4.40 -21.04
N VAL A 170 -17.49 -3.44 -20.75
CA VAL A 170 -17.83 -2.02 -20.71
C VAL A 170 -17.30 -1.34 -21.96
N GLN A 171 -15.99 -1.43 -22.17
CA GLN A 171 -15.30 -0.76 -23.29
C GLN A 171 -13.88 -1.31 -23.43
N GLU A 172 -13.21 -0.91 -24.50
CA GLU A 172 -11.76 -1.07 -24.61
C GLU A 172 -11.05 -0.18 -23.58
N PHE A 173 -10.10 -0.74 -22.83
CA PHE A 173 -9.28 0.00 -21.87
C PHE A 173 -7.97 0.48 -22.50
N PHE A 174 -7.31 -0.39 -23.27
CA PHE A 174 -6.03 -0.13 -23.92
C PHE A 174 -6.04 -0.74 -25.32
N PRO A 175 -5.60 0.01 -26.35
CA PRO A 175 -5.68 -0.43 -27.73
C PRO A 175 -4.82 -1.68 -27.97
N THR A 176 -5.10 -2.35 -29.09
CA THR A 176 -4.26 -3.45 -29.56
C THR A 176 -2.90 -2.90 -30.00
N VAL A 177 -1.83 -3.44 -29.41
CA VAL A 177 -0.45 -3.04 -29.72
C VAL A 177 0.47 -4.26 -29.90
N SER A 178 1.57 -4.05 -30.61
CA SER A 178 2.65 -5.03 -30.79
C SER A 178 4.03 -4.42 -30.50
N LEU A 179 5.08 -5.24 -30.51
CA LEU A 179 6.45 -4.73 -30.37
C LEU A 179 6.82 -3.86 -31.58
N GLY A 180 7.26 -2.63 -31.32
CA GLY A 180 7.62 -1.66 -32.35
C GLY A 180 6.43 -0.85 -32.89
N ASP A 181 5.23 -1.02 -32.33
CA ASP A 181 4.05 -0.23 -32.69
C ASP A 181 4.25 1.25 -32.32
N PRO A 182 4.10 2.21 -33.26
CA PRO A 182 4.24 3.64 -32.99
C PRO A 182 3.31 4.14 -31.87
N THR A 183 2.14 3.52 -31.70
CA THR A 183 1.16 3.87 -30.67
C THR A 183 1.73 3.60 -29.27
N LEU A 184 2.28 2.40 -29.08
CA LEU A 184 2.94 2.02 -27.82
C LEU A 184 4.16 2.89 -27.56
N GLU A 185 4.94 3.17 -28.60
CA GLU A 185 6.16 3.97 -28.48
C GLU A 185 5.89 5.44 -28.13
N ASN A 186 4.82 6.02 -28.67
CA ASN A 186 4.36 7.35 -28.31
C ASN A 186 3.92 7.40 -26.84
N LEU A 187 3.14 6.41 -26.38
CA LEU A 187 2.70 6.32 -24.98
C LEU A 187 3.87 6.19 -24.00
N LEU A 188 4.90 5.42 -24.36
CA LEU A 188 6.11 5.28 -23.54
C LEU A 188 6.95 6.56 -23.51
N SER A 189 7.07 7.24 -24.65
CA SER A 189 7.88 8.46 -24.79
C SER A 189 7.23 9.64 -24.06
N GLN A 190 5.90 9.76 -24.08
CA GLN A 190 5.14 10.80 -23.38
C GLN A 190 5.46 10.85 -21.87
N HIS A 191 5.79 9.70 -21.28
CA HIS A 191 6.09 9.59 -19.85
C HIS A 191 7.57 9.30 -19.55
N SER A 192 8.47 9.48 -20.53
CA SER A 192 9.92 9.23 -20.38
C SER A 192 10.24 7.81 -19.86
N LEU A 193 9.43 6.81 -20.23
CA LEU A 193 9.58 5.42 -19.77
C LEU A 193 10.57 4.60 -20.61
N LYS A 194 11.11 5.21 -21.67
CA LYS A 194 12.17 4.65 -22.52
C LYS A 194 13.58 4.86 -21.99
N ASP A 195 13.74 5.70 -20.99
CA ASP A 195 15.06 6.05 -20.48
C ASP A 195 15.77 4.79 -19.99
N LYS A 196 17.02 4.61 -20.44
CA LYS A 196 17.84 3.50 -19.95
C LYS A 196 17.94 3.66 -18.43
N PRO A 197 17.58 2.62 -17.64
CA PRO A 197 17.75 2.71 -16.21
C PRO A 197 19.20 3.06 -15.91
N PRO A 198 19.47 3.92 -14.91
CA PRO A 198 20.84 4.27 -14.56
C PRO A 198 21.64 2.98 -14.35
N LEU A 199 22.88 2.97 -14.84
CA LEU A 199 23.77 1.82 -14.73
C LEU A 199 23.75 1.32 -13.29
N ARG A 200 23.18 0.13 -13.10
CA ARG A 200 22.98 -0.45 -11.79
C ARG A 200 24.37 -0.69 -11.21
N ARG A 201 24.79 0.15 -10.26
CA ARG A 201 26.09 0.03 -9.60
C ARG A 201 26.15 -1.36 -8.98
N ARG A 202 26.96 -2.24 -9.57
CA ARG A 202 27.19 -3.59 -9.05
C ARG A 202 27.89 -3.37 -7.71
N SER A 203 27.17 -3.63 -6.63
CA SER A 203 27.71 -3.51 -5.29
C SER A 203 28.18 -4.89 -4.88
N ASP A 204 29.48 -5.03 -4.62
CA ASP A 204 30.06 -6.25 -4.04
C ASP A 204 29.73 -6.38 -2.54
N ALA A 205 28.81 -5.55 -2.04
CA ALA A 205 28.34 -5.64 -0.68
C ALA A 205 27.61 -6.98 -0.43
N PRO A 206 27.80 -7.59 0.75
CA PRO A 206 27.18 -8.88 1.09
C PRO A 206 25.65 -8.80 1.16
N LEU A 207 25.09 -7.61 1.46
CA LEU A 207 23.66 -7.43 1.64
C LEU A 207 22.84 -7.58 0.32
N PRO A 208 23.15 -6.88 -0.78
CA PRO A 208 22.49 -7.11 -2.07
C PRO A 208 22.58 -8.56 -2.55
N TRP A 209 23.72 -9.23 -2.31
CA TRP A 209 23.89 -10.64 -2.63
C TRP A 209 22.94 -11.52 -1.81
N LEU A 210 22.90 -11.33 -0.49
CA LEU A 210 22.00 -12.07 0.40
C LEU A 210 20.53 -11.84 0.03
N LEU A 211 20.13 -10.60 -0.25
CA LEU A 211 18.77 -10.28 -0.69
C LEU A 211 18.43 -10.94 -2.03
N GLY A 212 19.40 -11.01 -2.95
CA GLY A 212 19.25 -11.72 -4.22
C GLY A 212 19.06 -13.23 -4.01
N TRP A 213 19.82 -13.83 -3.10
CA TRP A 213 19.71 -15.24 -2.75
C TRP A 213 18.38 -15.57 -2.05
N VAL A 214 17.98 -14.77 -1.06
CA VAL A 214 16.67 -14.90 -0.38
C VAL A 214 15.52 -14.74 -1.39
N ARG A 215 15.60 -13.75 -2.29
CA ARG A 215 14.65 -13.60 -3.40
C ARG A 215 14.66 -14.83 -4.30
N GLY A 216 15.83 -15.44 -4.53
CA GLY A 216 15.99 -16.70 -5.26
C GLY A 216 15.13 -17.82 -4.67
N LEU A 217 15.20 -18.00 -3.35
CA LEU A 217 14.44 -19.02 -2.63
C LEU A 217 12.93 -18.77 -2.61
N SER A 218 12.51 -17.50 -2.56
CA SER A 218 11.08 -17.14 -2.49
C SER A 218 10.38 -17.14 -3.86
N ARG A 219 11.14 -17.14 -4.97
CA ARG A 219 10.61 -17.05 -6.35
C ARG A 219 9.50 -18.05 -6.73
N PRO A 220 9.55 -19.34 -6.36
CA PRO A 220 8.53 -20.30 -6.77
C PRO A 220 7.25 -20.20 -5.92
N PHE A 221 7.27 -19.45 -4.83
CA PHE A 221 6.16 -19.35 -3.89
C PHE A 221 5.36 -18.07 -4.08
N SER A 222 4.06 -18.17 -3.90
CA SER A 222 3.18 -17.00 -3.91
C SER A 222 3.42 -16.12 -2.68
N GLY A 223 3.15 -14.82 -2.81
CA GLY A 223 3.33 -13.85 -1.71
C GLY A 223 2.62 -14.26 -0.41
N PRO A 224 1.33 -14.65 -0.44
CA PRO A 224 0.62 -15.13 0.74
C PRO A 224 1.27 -16.37 1.36
N ALA A 225 1.73 -17.34 0.56
CA ALA A 225 2.37 -18.55 1.09
C ALA A 225 3.65 -18.23 1.87
N VAL A 226 4.49 -17.33 1.34
CA VAL A 226 5.71 -16.86 2.03
C VAL A 226 5.35 -16.15 3.34
N LEU A 227 4.34 -15.30 3.35
CA LEU A 227 3.96 -14.59 4.57
C LEU A 227 3.36 -15.53 5.61
N TRP A 228 2.41 -16.40 5.23
CA TRP A 228 1.80 -17.34 6.16
C TRP A 228 2.82 -18.30 6.77
N THR A 229 3.79 -18.78 5.99
CA THR A 229 4.87 -19.62 6.53
C THR A 229 5.72 -18.87 7.54
N LEU A 230 6.09 -17.60 7.28
CA LEU A 230 6.80 -16.77 8.25
C LEU A 230 5.99 -16.52 9.52
N TYR A 231 4.69 -16.22 9.39
CA TYR A 231 3.80 -16.04 10.53
C TYR A 231 3.69 -17.31 11.37
N LEU A 232 3.47 -18.47 10.74
CA LEU A 232 3.36 -19.75 11.42
C LEU A 232 4.67 -20.17 12.11
N VAL A 233 5.82 -19.90 11.49
CA VAL A 233 7.12 -20.15 12.11
C VAL A 233 7.30 -19.25 13.34
N ALA A 234 7.00 -17.95 13.22
CA ALA A 234 7.12 -17.02 14.34
C ALA A 234 6.19 -17.36 15.50
N THR A 235 4.94 -17.74 15.22
CA THR A 235 3.99 -18.17 16.26
C THR A 235 4.45 -19.47 16.92
N THR A 236 4.94 -20.44 16.15
CA THR A 236 5.47 -21.71 16.69
C THR A 236 6.66 -21.47 17.61
N VAL A 237 7.64 -20.64 17.19
CA VAL A 237 8.79 -20.26 18.04
C VAL A 237 8.33 -19.52 19.29
N GLY A 238 7.36 -18.62 19.17
CA GLY A 238 6.75 -17.90 20.30
C GLY A 238 6.10 -18.85 21.31
N VAL A 239 5.33 -19.83 20.82
CA VAL A 239 4.68 -20.86 21.65
C VAL A 239 5.73 -21.74 22.33
N LEU A 240 6.74 -22.21 21.60
CA LEU A 240 7.82 -23.03 22.18
C LEU A 240 8.60 -22.27 23.24
N ARG A 241 8.85 -20.97 23.08
CA ARG A 241 9.48 -20.13 24.10
C ARG A 241 8.58 -19.91 25.32
N ALA A 242 7.26 -19.84 25.14
CA ALA A 242 6.31 -19.68 26.24
C ALA A 242 6.12 -20.98 27.04
N LEU A 243 6.20 -22.13 26.37
CA LEU A 243 6.07 -23.46 26.97
C LEU A 243 7.41 -24.03 27.49
N GLY A 244 8.53 -23.51 27.00
CA GLY A 244 9.86 -23.88 27.48
C GLY A 244 10.05 -23.51 28.96
N PRO A 245 10.90 -24.25 29.71
CA PRO A 245 11.13 -23.96 31.12
C PRO A 245 11.64 -22.53 31.26
N ARG A 246 10.85 -21.67 31.91
CA ARG A 246 11.35 -20.38 32.42
C ARG A 246 12.58 -20.71 33.25
N ALA A 247 13.75 -20.25 32.84
CA ALA A 247 14.94 -20.29 33.68
C ALA A 247 14.52 -19.70 35.03
N ARG A 248 14.51 -20.55 36.07
CA ARG A 248 14.17 -20.17 37.43
C ARG A 248 15.02 -18.96 37.76
N GLY A 249 14.37 -17.82 37.99
CA GLY A 249 15.04 -16.61 38.42
C GLY A 249 15.90 -16.94 39.63
N GLY A 250 17.21 -16.75 39.49
CA GLY A 250 18.11 -16.73 40.64
C GLY A 250 17.62 -15.66 41.63
N PRO A 251 17.86 -15.84 42.94
CA PRO A 251 17.39 -14.90 43.95
C PRO A 251 17.94 -13.49 43.65
N PRO A 252 17.18 -12.43 43.96
CA PRO A 252 17.60 -11.06 43.67
C PRO A 252 18.93 -10.77 44.40
N PRO A 253 19.85 -10.01 43.79
CA PRO A 253 21.12 -9.70 44.42
C PRO A 253 20.87 -8.94 45.73
N THR A 254 21.36 -9.49 46.83
CA THR A 254 21.35 -8.86 48.15
C THR A 254 22.08 -7.53 48.07
N ARG A 255 21.33 -6.45 48.27
CA ARG A 255 21.85 -5.09 48.34
C ARG A 255 22.74 -4.97 49.58
N HIS A 256 24.05 -5.12 49.43
CA HIS A 256 25.02 -4.84 50.48
C HIS A 256 24.90 -3.37 50.89
N LYS A 257 24.33 -3.14 52.07
CA LYS A 257 24.31 -1.85 52.75
C LYS A 257 25.71 -1.62 53.32
N ALA A 258 26.57 -0.90 52.60
CA ALA A 258 27.85 -0.47 53.13
C ALA A 258 27.62 0.53 54.28
N ARG A 259 27.76 0.05 55.51
CA ARG A 259 27.90 0.85 56.73
C ARG A 259 29.36 1.29 56.82
N GLY A 260 29.64 2.56 56.58
CA GLY A 260 30.93 3.18 56.83
C GLY A 260 30.83 4.15 58.00
N GLU A 261 31.22 3.68 59.19
CA GLU A 261 31.39 4.47 60.40
C GLU A 261 32.82 5.06 60.43
N ARG A 262 32.87 6.40 60.57
CA ARG A 262 33.79 7.27 61.35
C ARG A 262 35.29 6.96 61.47
N ASN A 263 36.10 7.97 61.11
CA ASN A 263 36.98 8.79 61.99
C ASN A 263 37.84 9.69 61.05
N GLY A 264 38.07 10.99 61.20
CA GLY A 264 38.00 11.91 62.33
C GLY A 264 39.42 12.41 62.68
N VAL A 265 39.85 13.59 62.17
CA VAL A 265 40.86 14.59 62.69
C VAL A 265 40.78 15.80 61.72
N ARG A 266 40.29 17.01 62.00
CA ARG A 266 40.58 18.11 62.97
C ARG A 266 41.71 19.06 62.52
N GLY A 267 41.40 20.36 62.41
CA GLY A 267 42.34 21.48 62.26
C GLY A 267 41.84 22.56 61.30
N GLU A 268 40.97 23.49 61.75
CA GLU A 268 41.28 24.93 61.98
C GLU A 268 41.30 25.78 60.69
N GLY A 269 40.64 26.93 60.54
CA GLY A 269 39.79 27.72 61.43
C GLY A 269 39.52 29.11 60.80
N ARG A 270 38.37 29.71 61.17
CA ARG A 270 37.99 31.15 61.10
C ARG A 270 37.79 31.73 59.68
N GLY A 271 36.76 32.53 59.37
CA GLY A 271 35.73 33.20 60.16
C GLY A 271 34.63 33.74 59.22
N ARG A 272 33.42 33.86 59.77
CA ARG A 272 32.21 34.54 59.25
C ARG A 272 32.26 36.04 59.62
N PRO A 273 31.24 36.89 59.34
CA PRO A 273 30.16 36.84 58.33
C PRO A 273 29.88 38.22 57.66
N GLY A 274 28.88 38.27 56.76
CA GLY A 274 27.88 39.34 56.82
C GLY A 274 27.56 40.10 55.52
N GLY A 275 26.26 40.22 55.23
CA GLY A 275 25.71 41.38 54.51
C GLY A 275 24.88 41.10 53.25
N GLU A 276 23.62 40.68 53.40
CA GLU A 276 22.49 41.22 52.60
C GLU A 276 22.01 42.52 53.30
N PRO A 277 21.31 43.51 52.65
CA PRO A 277 20.09 43.27 51.87
C PRO A 277 19.70 44.28 50.75
N HIS A 278 18.65 43.90 49.99
CA HIS A 278 17.54 44.65 49.38
C HIS A 278 17.64 46.11 48.85
N GLY A 279 16.94 46.34 47.73
CA GLY A 279 16.35 47.62 47.29
C GLY A 279 16.11 47.64 45.77
N GLU A 280 15.00 47.14 45.22
CA GLU A 280 13.68 47.79 45.07
C GLU A 280 13.67 48.99 44.08
N GLY A 281 12.81 48.96 43.05
CA GLY A 281 12.51 50.21 42.30
C GLY A 281 12.00 50.13 40.85
N ARG A 282 10.68 49.99 40.73
CA ARG A 282 9.76 50.73 39.82
C ARG A 282 9.58 50.41 38.32
N GLN A 283 8.29 50.33 38.03
CA GLN A 283 7.52 50.35 36.79
C GLN A 283 7.73 51.63 35.95
N GLY A 284 7.40 51.54 34.65
CA GLY A 284 7.12 52.69 33.80
C GLY A 284 6.67 52.28 32.39
N GLU A 285 5.40 52.49 32.10
CA GLU A 285 4.72 52.32 30.80
C GLU A 285 5.30 53.20 29.67
N GLY A 286 4.97 52.88 28.41
CA GLY A 286 5.05 53.86 27.33
C GLY A 286 5.03 53.29 25.90
N ARG A 287 3.83 53.12 25.35
CA ARG A 287 3.56 53.07 23.88
C ARG A 287 4.05 54.38 23.21
N PRO A 288 4.37 54.39 21.90
CA PRO A 288 3.31 54.70 20.94
C PRO A 288 3.47 54.08 19.53
N GLY A 289 2.34 53.85 18.82
CA GLY A 289 2.32 53.91 17.34
C GLY A 289 2.26 55.38 16.88
N PRO A 290 1.93 55.75 15.62
CA PRO A 290 1.44 54.96 14.49
C PRO A 290 2.17 55.30 13.15
N LYS A 291 1.78 54.66 12.03
CA LYS A 291 1.30 55.36 10.80
C LYS A 291 1.02 54.40 9.62
N LYS A 292 -0.10 54.71 8.96
CA LYS A 292 -0.64 54.18 7.70
C LYS A 292 0.13 54.68 6.46
N LYS A 293 -0.21 54.05 5.32
CA LYS A 293 -0.04 54.38 3.87
C LYS A 293 0.97 53.42 3.23
N LYS A 294 0.69 52.75 2.12
CA LYS A 294 -0.31 52.87 1.05
C LYS A 294 -0.61 51.47 0.51
#